data_AF-A0A243S2X1-F1
#
_entry.id   AF-A0A243S2X1-F1
#
_cell.length_a   1.000
_cell.length_b   1.000
_cell.length_c   1.000
_cell.angle_alpha   90.00
_cell.angle_beta   90.00
_cell.angle_gamma   90.00
#
_symmetry.space_group_name_H-M   'P 1'
#
loop_
_entity.id
_entity.type
_entity.pdbx_description
1 polymer ?
#
loop_
_entity_poly.entity_id
_entity_poly.type
_entity_poly.pdbx_seq_one_letter_code
_entity_poly.pdbx_strand_id
1 'polypeptide(L)'
;MGFHAQVASADPAPPQRGGGPRPCGRRQRTRCSSSGAARSLIAGVAPGSGGGAPDEPCPSPAEPPRAHVIPSVTTIPLPTLHENDYRRDSCPRGHEHDPWGFLLRTHRRLLTVTGIAAAALATAGLNTSAFAATTLSGGHVDVLDAEWDGADLHLHVHDEETETEYEPADVTLSVPAAAKVANPGLGFLGSGSQIWLLPDTEAEADAAGVLFPGISTEHLTTGVFANNTVTYRLTSATRNGAATDDFSVYDSSGTRWYDSNPNTTNFKSRPFGVGTHNHANWAFEEPGTYRLTFRVQGTVGGVTESATETYTVVVSS
;
A
#
# COMPACT_ATOMS: atom_id res chain seq x y z
N MET A 1 -72.08 19.79 -16.20
CA MET A 1 -71.69 18.72 -17.12
C MET A 1 -70.24 18.39 -16.78
N GLY A 2 -69.96 17.55 -15.79
CA GLY A 2 -69.84 16.08 -15.94
C GLY A 2 -68.34 15.72 -15.98
N PHE A 3 -67.66 15.53 -14.83
CA PHE A 3 -67.24 14.23 -14.22
C PHE A 3 -66.20 13.47 -15.07
N HIS A 4 -65.13 12.83 -14.58
CA HIS A 4 -64.48 12.68 -13.27
C HIS A 4 -63.14 11.93 -13.51
N ALA A 5 -62.17 12.07 -12.62
CA ALA A 5 -60.97 11.22 -12.54
C ALA A 5 -61.32 9.79 -12.10
N GLN A 6 -60.56 8.79 -12.56
CA GLN A 6 -60.64 7.42 -12.04
C GLN A 6 -59.27 6.81 -11.77
N VAL A 7 -59.15 6.38 -10.51
CA VAL A 7 -58.13 5.58 -9.86
C VAL A 7 -58.31 4.11 -10.29
N ALA A 8 -57.22 3.39 -10.54
CA ALA A 8 -57.24 1.93 -10.69
C ALA A 8 -56.77 1.27 -9.39
N SER A 9 -57.73 0.72 -8.65
CA SER A 9 -57.53 -0.20 -7.54
C SER A 9 -57.58 -1.65 -8.01
N ALA A 10 -56.80 -2.49 -7.34
CA ALA A 10 -56.78 -3.95 -7.45
C ALA A 10 -58.14 -4.59 -7.18
N ASP A 11 -58.37 -5.77 -7.78
CA ASP A 11 -59.48 -6.67 -7.45
C ASP A 11 -58.98 -8.13 -7.18
N PRO A 12 -59.69 -8.95 -6.37
CA PRO A 12 -59.19 -10.20 -5.79
C PRO A 12 -59.89 -11.52 -6.21
N ALA A 13 -59.18 -12.65 -6.00
CA ALA A 13 -59.61 -14.05 -5.68
C ALA A 13 -60.43 -14.88 -6.73
N PRO A 14 -60.71 -16.24 -6.61
CA PRO A 14 -60.48 -17.23 -5.53
C PRO A 14 -60.04 -18.67 -6.03
N PRO A 15 -60.41 -19.85 -5.44
CA PRO A 15 -59.46 -20.85 -4.90
C PRO A 15 -59.45 -22.25 -5.58
N GLN A 16 -58.48 -23.11 -5.26
CA GLN A 16 -58.60 -24.57 -5.44
C GLN A 16 -58.02 -25.36 -4.26
N ARG A 17 -58.74 -26.42 -3.88
CA ARG A 17 -58.57 -27.29 -2.71
C ARG A 17 -58.09 -28.70 -3.13
N GLY A 18 -57.41 -29.38 -2.21
CA GLY A 18 -57.36 -30.85 -2.06
C GLY A 18 -56.09 -31.51 -2.59
N GLY A 19 -55.40 -32.42 -1.90
CA GLY A 19 -55.63 -33.09 -0.61
C GLY A 19 -54.36 -33.87 -0.20
N GLY A 20 -54.21 -34.13 1.11
CA GLY A 20 -53.08 -34.87 1.71
C GLY A 20 -53.13 -36.39 1.47
N PRO A 21 -52.35 -37.21 2.22
CA PRO A 21 -52.31 -37.18 3.68
C PRO A 21 -50.89 -37.17 4.34
N ARG A 22 -50.87 -36.71 5.60
CA ARG A 22 -49.78 -36.80 6.61
C ARG A 22 -49.97 -38.10 7.47
N PRO A 23 -49.44 -38.28 8.70
CA PRO A 23 -48.34 -37.63 9.47
C PRO A 23 -47.48 -38.58 10.35
N CYS A 24 -46.41 -38.05 10.97
CA CYS A 24 -45.93 -38.31 12.35
C CYS A 24 -44.89 -37.21 12.68
N GLY A 25 -44.78 -36.51 13.81
CA GLY A 25 -45.53 -36.39 15.05
C GLY A 25 -44.87 -35.25 15.86
N ARG A 26 -45.67 -34.36 16.44
CA ARG A 26 -45.25 -33.16 17.21
C ARG A 26 -45.64 -33.39 18.67
N ARG A 27 -44.90 -32.87 19.66
CA ARG A 27 -45.48 -32.40 20.94
C ARG A 27 -44.57 -31.36 21.61
N GLN A 28 -45.04 -30.12 21.64
CA GLN A 28 -44.80 -29.16 22.72
C GLN A 28 -45.98 -29.26 23.69
N ARG A 29 -45.75 -29.06 24.99
CA ARG A 29 -46.78 -28.64 25.95
C ARG A 29 -46.23 -27.58 26.92
N THR A 30 -47.17 -26.78 27.34
CA THR A 30 -47.21 -25.49 28.04
C THR A 30 -47.24 -25.57 29.57
N ARG A 31 -46.85 -24.43 30.19
CA ARG A 31 -47.42 -23.70 31.36
C ARG A 31 -47.11 -24.09 32.82
N CYS A 32 -46.94 -23.02 33.60
CA CYS A 32 -46.84 -22.86 35.06
C CYS A 32 -48.07 -23.32 35.85
N SER A 33 -47.91 -23.73 37.13
CA SER A 33 -48.35 -22.98 38.33
C SER A 33 -48.25 -23.81 39.63
N SER A 34 -47.65 -23.18 40.66
CA SER A 34 -47.94 -23.21 42.11
C SER A 34 -48.47 -24.46 42.83
N SER A 35 -47.76 -24.83 43.90
CA SER A 35 -48.34 -25.38 45.15
C SER A 35 -47.63 -24.72 46.34
N GLY A 36 -48.39 -24.07 47.22
CA GLY A 36 -47.88 -23.50 48.49
C GLY A 36 -48.25 -24.36 49.70
N ALA A 37 -47.65 -24.06 50.86
CA ALA A 37 -48.32 -24.10 52.17
C ALA A 37 -47.43 -23.53 53.30
N ALA A 38 -48.14 -22.92 54.27
CA ALA A 38 -47.77 -22.52 55.64
C ALA A 38 -46.98 -21.20 55.82
N ARG A 39 -47.64 -20.10 56.25
CA ARG A 39 -47.95 -19.66 57.64
C ARG A 39 -46.65 -19.35 58.42
N SER A 40 -46.42 -18.21 59.08
CA SER A 40 -47.31 -17.32 59.84
C SER A 40 -46.55 -16.06 60.32
N LEU A 41 -47.28 -14.94 60.47
CA LEU A 41 -47.17 -13.87 61.49
C LEU A 41 -45.92 -12.93 61.59
N ILE A 42 -46.26 -11.64 61.44
CA ILE A 42 -45.95 -10.48 62.31
C ILE A 42 -44.58 -9.76 62.20
N ALA A 43 -44.73 -8.50 61.76
CA ALA A 43 -44.11 -7.23 62.19
C ALA A 43 -42.59 -7.09 62.38
N GLY A 44 -42.08 -6.01 61.76
CA GLY A 44 -41.29 -5.01 62.49
C GLY A 44 -39.84 -4.83 62.05
N VAL A 45 -39.55 -3.61 61.59
CA VAL A 45 -38.34 -2.82 61.91
C VAL A 45 -37.01 -3.25 61.28
N ALA A 46 -36.44 -2.35 60.48
CA ALA A 46 -35.05 -2.34 59.98
C ALA A 46 -34.06 -1.89 61.08
N PRO A 47 -32.74 -1.70 60.85
CA PRO A 47 -31.80 -2.25 59.86
C PRO A 47 -30.55 -2.88 60.55
N GLY A 48 -29.63 -3.49 59.79
CA GLY A 48 -28.33 -3.87 60.37
C GLY A 48 -27.39 -4.65 59.44
N SER A 49 -26.42 -3.92 58.87
CA SER A 49 -25.01 -4.28 58.67
C SER A 49 -24.58 -5.73 58.40
N GLY A 50 -23.86 -5.91 57.28
CA GLY A 50 -22.69 -6.80 57.21
C GLY A 50 -22.86 -8.09 56.40
N GLY A 51 -22.46 -8.06 55.13
CA GLY A 51 -22.08 -9.24 54.33
C GLY A 51 -20.96 -8.78 53.40
N GLY A 52 -19.78 -9.39 53.36
CA GLY A 52 -19.55 -10.82 53.23
C GLY A 52 -19.37 -11.09 51.74
N ALA A 53 -18.11 -11.20 51.30
CA ALA A 53 -17.71 -11.37 49.90
C ALA A 53 -18.37 -12.63 49.28
N PRO A 54 -18.66 -12.62 47.95
CA PRO A 54 -19.15 -13.81 47.26
C PRO A 54 -18.03 -14.81 46.98
N ASP A 55 -18.34 -16.09 47.17
CA ASP A 55 -17.50 -17.25 46.86
C ASP A 55 -17.16 -17.33 45.36
N GLU A 56 -15.86 -17.44 45.03
CA GLU A 56 -15.38 -17.83 43.70
C GLU A 56 -15.54 -19.35 43.46
N PRO A 57 -15.91 -19.80 42.25
CA PRO A 57 -15.89 -21.23 41.91
C PRO A 57 -14.49 -21.74 41.55
N CYS A 58 -14.17 -22.97 41.98
CA CYS A 58 -12.94 -23.70 41.64
C CYS A 58 -12.69 -23.85 40.12
N PRO A 59 -11.44 -23.79 39.65
CA PRO A 59 -11.09 -24.02 38.24
C PRO A 59 -11.11 -25.52 37.88
N SER A 60 -11.51 -25.82 36.64
CA SER A 60 -11.43 -27.16 36.03
C SER A 60 -10.00 -27.49 35.57
N PRO A 61 -9.57 -28.76 35.59
CA PRO A 61 -8.21 -29.15 35.22
C PRO A 61 -7.96 -29.09 33.70
N ALA A 62 -6.77 -28.65 33.32
CA ALA A 62 -6.30 -28.51 31.94
C ALA A 62 -5.96 -29.85 31.28
N GLU A 63 -6.27 -29.96 30.00
CA GLU A 63 -5.99 -31.12 29.12
C GLU A 63 -4.52 -31.10 28.64
N PRO A 64 -3.81 -32.24 28.55
CA PRO A 64 -2.41 -32.27 28.11
C PRO A 64 -2.26 -32.13 26.59
N PRO A 65 -1.15 -31.54 26.09
CA PRO A 65 -0.98 -31.28 24.66
C PRO A 65 -0.70 -32.56 23.85
N ARG A 66 -1.27 -32.61 22.64
CA ARG A 66 -1.02 -33.64 21.62
C ARG A 66 0.40 -33.51 21.04
N ALA A 67 1.10 -34.63 20.92
CA ALA A 67 2.39 -34.72 20.26
C ALA A 67 2.27 -34.44 18.75
N HIS A 68 3.12 -33.55 18.23
CA HIS A 68 3.30 -33.32 16.79
C HIS A 68 4.27 -34.35 16.20
N VAL A 69 3.85 -34.98 15.11
CA VAL A 69 4.64 -35.89 14.28
C VAL A 69 5.53 -35.05 13.36
N ILE A 70 6.85 -35.28 13.40
CA ILE A 70 7.84 -34.65 12.52
C ILE A 70 7.91 -35.45 11.21
N PRO A 71 7.75 -34.84 10.02
CA PRO A 71 8.04 -35.53 8.77
C PRO A 71 9.55 -35.57 8.49
N SER A 72 10.01 -36.73 8.01
CA SER A 72 11.41 -37.05 7.72
C SER A 72 12.02 -36.17 6.62
N VAL A 73 13.23 -35.69 6.88
CA VAL A 73 14.09 -34.98 5.92
C VAL A 73 14.54 -35.95 4.82
N THR A 74 14.23 -35.62 3.57
CA THR A 74 14.81 -36.29 2.39
C THR A 74 16.08 -35.55 1.99
N THR A 75 17.23 -36.22 2.10
CA THR A 75 18.54 -35.69 1.70
C THR A 75 18.66 -35.71 0.17
N ILE A 76 18.90 -34.54 -0.45
CA ILE A 76 19.25 -34.41 -1.87
C ILE A 76 20.78 -34.43 -1.98
N PRO A 77 21.40 -35.25 -2.84
CA PRO A 77 22.85 -35.26 -3.02
C PRO A 77 23.33 -34.06 -3.87
N LEU A 78 24.44 -33.44 -3.44
CA LEU A 78 25.18 -32.39 -4.15
C LEU A 78 25.81 -32.94 -5.45
N PRO A 79 25.83 -32.18 -6.55
CA PRO A 79 26.67 -32.50 -7.70
C PRO A 79 28.14 -32.11 -7.44
N THR A 80 29.03 -33.03 -7.76
CA THR A 80 30.49 -32.87 -7.79
C THR A 80 30.92 -31.85 -8.85
N LEU A 81 31.66 -30.83 -8.43
CA LEU A 81 32.36 -29.91 -9.34
C LEU A 81 33.64 -30.58 -9.87
N HIS A 82 33.75 -30.61 -11.19
CA HIS A 82 34.92 -31.04 -11.93
C HIS A 82 35.90 -29.87 -12.03
N GLU A 83 37.08 -29.99 -11.43
CA GLU A 83 38.21 -29.10 -11.69
C GLU A 83 38.77 -29.38 -13.09
N ASN A 84 38.86 -28.35 -13.93
CA ASN A 84 39.99 -28.19 -14.85
C ASN A 84 40.09 -26.77 -15.43
N ASP A 85 41.30 -26.24 -15.27
CA ASP A 85 42.05 -25.30 -16.13
C ASP A 85 41.46 -23.94 -16.51
N TYR A 86 42.02 -22.90 -15.89
CA TYR A 86 42.45 -21.73 -16.66
C TYR A 86 43.75 -21.11 -16.10
N ARG A 87 44.89 -21.55 -16.63
CA ARG A 87 46.11 -20.73 -16.72
C ARG A 87 46.03 -19.89 -17.98
N ARG A 88 46.22 -18.57 -17.87
CA ARG A 88 47.09 -17.79 -18.76
C ARG A 88 47.30 -16.37 -18.24
N ASP A 89 48.55 -16.12 -17.89
CA ASP A 89 49.37 -14.92 -18.05
C ASP A 89 48.72 -13.67 -18.66
N SER A 90 48.95 -12.51 -18.02
CA SER A 90 49.60 -11.34 -18.64
C SER A 90 49.87 -10.24 -17.61
N CYS A 91 51.14 -9.83 -17.54
CA CYS A 91 51.67 -8.71 -16.75
C CYS A 91 51.61 -7.40 -17.56
N PRO A 92 51.42 -6.22 -16.94
CA PRO A 92 51.86 -4.96 -17.52
C PRO A 92 53.09 -4.37 -16.82
N ARG A 93 53.98 -3.83 -17.64
CA ARG A 93 55.26 -3.19 -17.31
C ARG A 93 55.04 -1.81 -16.69
N GLY A 94 55.89 -1.46 -15.72
CA GLY A 94 56.01 -0.11 -15.15
C GLY A 94 56.77 0.86 -16.06
N HIS A 95 56.25 2.08 -16.12
CA HIS A 95 57.00 3.33 -16.29
C HIS A 95 57.52 3.72 -14.88
N GLU A 96 58.68 4.34 -14.64
CA GLU A 96 59.14 5.68 -15.04
C GLU A 96 60.64 5.85 -14.68
N HIS A 97 61.19 7.00 -15.12
CA HIS A 97 62.36 7.75 -14.67
C HIS A 97 63.56 7.78 -15.63
N ASP A 98 63.79 8.97 -16.20
CA ASP A 98 65.08 9.67 -16.11
C ASP A 98 64.94 11.18 -16.38
N PRO A 99 65.64 12.07 -15.63
CA PRO A 99 65.62 13.52 -15.83
C PRO A 99 66.96 14.09 -16.38
N TRP A 100 66.90 15.39 -16.71
CA TRP A 100 67.99 16.37 -16.92
C TRP A 100 68.50 16.62 -18.35
N GLY A 101 68.50 17.91 -18.75
CA GLY A 101 69.32 18.41 -19.85
C GLY A 101 68.85 19.74 -20.47
N PHE A 102 69.37 20.85 -19.94
CA PHE A 102 69.23 22.23 -20.42
C PHE A 102 69.48 22.42 -21.93
N LEU A 103 68.80 23.42 -22.54
CA LEU A 103 69.45 24.59 -23.18
C LEU A 103 68.42 25.62 -23.67
N LEU A 104 68.66 26.89 -23.33
CA LEU A 104 67.90 28.06 -23.76
C LEU A 104 68.06 28.34 -25.26
N ARG A 105 67.00 28.80 -25.91
CA ARG A 105 67.09 29.85 -26.96
C ARG A 105 65.83 30.71 -26.98
N THR A 106 66.08 32.00 -26.78
CA THR A 106 65.16 33.12 -26.85
C THR A 106 64.81 33.45 -28.30
N HIS A 107 63.52 33.58 -28.63
CA HIS A 107 63.07 34.50 -29.67
C HIS A 107 61.70 35.08 -29.32
N ARG A 108 61.69 36.39 -29.00
CA ARG A 108 60.49 37.22 -29.02
C ARG A 108 60.05 37.37 -30.48
N ARG A 109 58.82 36.96 -30.81
CA ARG A 109 58.05 37.55 -31.90
C ARG A 109 56.62 37.76 -31.42
N LEU A 110 56.30 39.04 -31.21
CA LEU A 110 54.94 39.55 -31.20
C LEU A 110 54.38 39.42 -32.62
N LEU A 111 53.26 38.72 -32.77
CA LEU A 111 52.35 38.82 -33.90
C LEU A 111 50.93 38.83 -33.30
N THR A 112 50.44 40.04 -33.09
CA THR A 112 49.01 40.32 -33.01
C THR A 112 48.39 40.04 -34.37
N VAL A 113 47.51 39.04 -34.44
CA VAL A 113 46.50 38.94 -35.50
C VAL A 113 45.14 38.94 -34.83
N THR A 114 44.37 39.92 -35.25
CA THR A 114 42.98 40.22 -34.94
C THR A 114 42.02 39.08 -35.28
N GLY A 115 41.14 38.77 -34.32
CA GLY A 115 39.73 38.40 -34.45
C GLY A 115 39.24 37.54 -35.62
N ILE A 116 38.80 36.32 -35.29
CA ILE A 116 37.49 35.81 -35.73
C ILE A 116 36.81 35.22 -34.49
N ALA A 117 35.65 35.75 -34.15
CA ALA A 117 34.74 35.14 -33.20
C ALA A 117 34.24 33.80 -33.77
N ALA A 118 34.53 32.70 -33.08
CA ALA A 118 33.79 31.46 -33.23
C ALA A 118 33.07 31.21 -31.91
N ALA A 119 31.84 31.71 -31.82
CA ALA A 119 30.89 31.28 -30.81
C ALA A 119 30.58 29.80 -31.09
N ALA A 120 31.26 28.90 -30.39
CA ALA A 120 30.86 27.51 -30.34
C ALA A 120 29.62 27.41 -29.44
N LEU A 121 28.44 27.65 -30.02
CA LEU A 121 27.21 27.05 -29.51
C LEU A 121 27.33 25.54 -29.74
N ALA A 122 27.94 24.83 -28.81
CA ALA A 122 27.75 23.40 -28.69
C ALA A 122 26.39 23.20 -28.01
N THR A 123 25.38 22.92 -28.83
CA THR A 123 24.09 22.41 -28.41
C THR A 123 24.29 21.11 -27.61
N ALA A 124 24.40 21.22 -26.29
CA ALA A 124 24.12 20.12 -25.38
C ALA A 124 22.60 19.95 -25.26
N GLY A 125 21.94 19.72 -26.40
CA GLY A 125 20.60 19.14 -26.46
C GLY A 125 20.77 17.64 -26.48
N LEU A 126 21.17 17.05 -25.36
CA LEU A 126 21.08 15.60 -25.19
C LEU A 126 19.66 15.29 -24.73
N ASN A 127 18.82 15.06 -25.73
CA ASN A 127 17.79 14.03 -25.79
C ASN A 127 17.32 13.51 -24.43
N THR A 128 16.44 14.24 -23.75
CA THR A 128 15.35 13.53 -23.10
C THR A 128 14.52 12.97 -24.24
N SER A 129 14.76 11.72 -24.61
CA SER A 129 13.68 10.92 -25.16
C SER A 129 12.60 10.99 -24.10
N ALA A 130 11.66 11.92 -24.26
CA ALA A 130 10.40 11.81 -23.57
C ALA A 130 9.81 10.54 -24.17
N PHE A 131 10.06 9.40 -23.50
CA PHE A 131 9.12 8.30 -23.62
C PHE A 131 7.75 8.93 -23.39
N ALA A 132 6.82 8.65 -24.29
CA ALA A 132 5.47 9.14 -24.12
C ALA A 132 4.99 8.57 -22.79
N ALA A 133 4.90 9.42 -21.77
CA ALA A 133 4.55 8.97 -20.44
C ALA A 133 3.22 8.20 -20.52
N THR A 134 3.22 6.96 -20.06
CA THR A 134 2.01 6.16 -19.98
C THR A 134 1.10 6.80 -18.94
N THR A 135 -0.12 7.13 -19.33
CA THR A 135 -1.12 7.61 -18.38
C THR A 135 -1.99 6.44 -17.94
N LEU A 136 -1.90 6.08 -16.65
CA LEU A 136 -2.81 5.13 -16.03
C LEU A 136 -3.93 5.91 -15.35
N SER A 137 -5.19 5.63 -15.70
CA SER A 137 -6.35 6.40 -15.22
C SER A 137 -7.44 5.57 -14.54
N GLY A 138 -7.30 4.25 -14.51
CA GLY A 138 -8.22 3.30 -13.92
C GLY A 138 -7.60 1.90 -13.89
N GLY A 139 -8.27 0.96 -13.23
CA GLY A 139 -7.80 -0.41 -13.05
C GLY A 139 -6.94 -0.60 -11.81
N HIS A 140 -6.61 -1.86 -11.52
CA HIS A 140 -5.71 -2.25 -10.43
C HIS A 140 -4.27 -1.89 -10.81
N VAL A 141 -3.64 -1.03 -10.01
CA VAL A 141 -2.25 -0.64 -10.19
C VAL A 141 -1.52 -0.68 -8.85
N ASP A 142 -0.49 -1.52 -8.76
CA ASP A 142 0.48 -1.46 -7.67
C ASP A 142 1.41 -0.26 -7.88
N VAL A 143 0.98 0.88 -7.32
CA VAL A 143 1.68 2.16 -7.44
C VAL A 143 3.04 2.11 -6.75
N LEU A 144 3.14 1.42 -5.62
CA LEU A 144 4.38 1.23 -4.89
C LEU A 144 4.73 -0.26 -4.85
N ASP A 145 5.31 -0.77 -5.93
CA ASP A 145 5.77 -2.15 -5.99
C ASP A 145 7.29 -2.23 -5.74
N ALA A 146 7.71 -3.05 -4.78
CA ALA A 146 9.14 -3.28 -4.53
C ALA A 146 9.60 -4.62 -5.06
N GLU A 147 10.68 -4.57 -5.83
CA GLU A 147 11.34 -5.73 -6.41
C GLU A 147 12.78 -5.87 -5.90
N TRP A 148 13.23 -7.11 -5.77
CA TRP A 148 14.64 -7.44 -5.51
C TRP A 148 15.18 -8.32 -6.63
N ASP A 149 16.13 -7.81 -7.41
CA ASP A 149 16.69 -8.51 -8.58
C ASP A 149 17.84 -9.48 -8.23
N GLY A 150 18.21 -9.56 -6.96
CA GLY A 150 19.37 -10.32 -6.47
C GLY A 150 20.56 -9.46 -6.04
N ALA A 151 20.59 -8.19 -6.45
CA ALA A 151 21.66 -7.24 -6.17
C ALA A 151 21.13 -5.90 -5.65
N ASP A 152 20.07 -5.38 -6.26
CA ASP A 152 19.52 -4.07 -5.98
C ASP A 152 18.02 -4.16 -5.62
N LEU A 153 17.59 -3.25 -4.75
CA LEU A 153 16.18 -3.05 -4.39
C LEU A 153 15.62 -1.93 -5.26
N HIS A 154 14.50 -2.18 -5.92
CA HIS A 154 13.86 -1.27 -6.84
C HIS A 154 12.45 -0.86 -6.39
N LEU A 155 11.92 0.17 -7.04
CA LEU A 155 10.52 0.59 -6.92
C LEU A 155 9.94 0.77 -8.32
N HIS A 156 8.84 0.09 -8.60
CA HIS A 156 8.15 0.12 -9.88
C HIS A 156 6.67 0.52 -9.73
N VAL A 157 6.03 0.80 -10.86
CA VAL A 157 4.57 0.81 -10.99
C VAL A 157 4.18 -0.44 -11.78
N HIS A 158 3.41 -1.34 -11.18
CA HIS A 158 2.91 -2.55 -11.85
C HIS A 158 1.43 -2.38 -12.17
N ASP A 159 1.10 -2.44 -13.46
CA ASP A 159 -0.26 -2.41 -13.98
C ASP A 159 -0.78 -3.86 -14.08
N GLU A 160 -1.57 -4.26 -13.10
CA GLU A 160 -2.12 -5.62 -12.95
C GLU A 160 -3.12 -5.96 -14.07
N GLU A 161 -3.70 -4.96 -14.74
CA GLU A 161 -4.60 -5.18 -15.88
C GLU A 161 -3.85 -5.75 -17.10
N THR A 162 -2.58 -5.36 -17.25
CA THR A 162 -1.77 -5.69 -18.42
C THR A 162 -0.52 -6.50 -18.09
N GLU A 163 -0.26 -6.75 -16.80
CA GLU A 163 0.97 -7.36 -16.31
C GLU A 163 2.23 -6.59 -16.75
N THR A 164 2.10 -5.26 -16.86
CA THR A 164 3.21 -4.41 -17.31
C THR A 164 3.82 -3.66 -16.14
N GLU A 165 5.12 -3.81 -15.98
CA GLU A 165 5.92 -3.01 -15.07
C GLU A 165 6.45 -1.76 -15.77
N TYR A 166 6.37 -0.63 -15.09
CA TYR A 166 6.87 0.65 -15.55
C TYR A 166 7.84 1.25 -14.54
N GLU A 167 8.84 1.95 -15.07
CA GLU A 167 9.60 2.91 -14.28
C GLU A 167 8.67 4.04 -13.80
N PRO A 168 8.68 4.43 -12.52
CA PRO A 168 7.81 5.50 -12.01
C PRO A 168 7.94 6.83 -12.76
N ALA A 169 9.11 7.10 -13.34
CA ALA A 169 9.38 8.30 -14.14
C ALA A 169 8.66 8.32 -15.51
N ASP A 170 8.28 7.15 -16.02
CA ASP A 170 7.61 6.98 -17.31
C ASP A 170 6.08 6.90 -17.19
N VAL A 171 5.54 7.01 -15.96
CA VAL A 171 4.10 6.95 -15.68
C VAL A 171 3.56 8.28 -15.18
N THR A 172 2.36 8.61 -15.64
CA THR A 172 1.47 9.59 -14.99
C THR A 172 0.25 8.87 -14.44
N LEU A 173 0.08 8.92 -13.11
CA LEU A 173 -1.10 8.41 -12.43
C LEU A 173 -2.19 9.49 -12.48
N SER A 174 -3.29 9.22 -13.17
CA SER A 174 -4.40 10.15 -13.32
C SER A 174 -5.44 9.92 -12.22
N VAL A 175 -5.74 10.98 -11.48
CA VAL A 175 -6.89 11.06 -10.56
C VAL A 175 -7.94 11.95 -11.24
N PRO A 176 -8.93 11.37 -11.93
CA PRO A 176 -9.88 12.14 -12.73
C PRO A 176 -10.88 12.89 -11.83
N ALA A 177 -11.63 13.83 -12.41
CA ALA A 177 -12.67 14.56 -11.69
C ALA A 177 -13.77 13.63 -11.10
N ALA A 178 -13.94 12.43 -11.67
CA ALA A 178 -14.82 11.38 -11.16
C ALA A 178 -14.41 10.87 -9.76
N ALA A 179 -13.13 11.01 -9.38
CA ALA A 179 -12.65 10.66 -8.04
C ALA A 179 -13.15 11.61 -6.94
N LYS A 180 -13.82 12.70 -7.30
CA LYS A 180 -14.24 13.72 -6.34
C LYS A 180 -15.42 13.26 -5.50
N VAL A 181 -15.22 13.15 -4.19
CA VAL A 181 -16.21 12.69 -3.21
C VAL A 181 -16.40 13.71 -2.08
N ALA A 182 -17.42 13.50 -1.25
CA ALA A 182 -17.57 14.27 -0.02
C ALA A 182 -16.43 13.93 0.95
N ASN A 183 -15.88 14.94 1.64
CA ASN A 183 -14.85 14.72 2.65
C ASN A 183 -15.41 13.89 3.81
N PRO A 184 -14.76 12.77 4.21
CA PRO A 184 -15.23 11.92 5.30
C PRO A 184 -15.08 12.55 6.70
N GLY A 185 -14.43 13.72 6.82
CA GLY A 185 -14.29 14.44 8.08
C GLY A 185 -13.26 13.84 9.03
N LEU A 186 -12.29 13.08 8.49
CA LEU A 186 -11.14 12.61 9.27
C LEU A 186 -10.29 13.81 9.64
N GLY A 187 -9.95 13.98 10.92
CA GLY A 187 -9.33 15.21 11.45
C GLY A 187 -7.93 15.55 10.93
N PHE A 188 -7.40 14.77 10.01
CA PHE A 188 -6.15 15.01 9.31
C PHE A 188 -6.28 15.36 7.84
N LEU A 189 -7.48 15.16 7.31
CA LEU A 189 -7.86 15.79 6.07
C LEU A 189 -8.19 17.25 6.38
N GLY A 190 -7.87 18.14 5.44
CA GLY A 190 -8.27 19.53 5.42
C GLY A 190 -9.78 19.72 5.56
N SER A 191 -10.19 20.96 5.84
CA SER A 191 -11.58 21.31 6.13
C SER A 191 -12.46 21.50 4.89
N GLY A 192 -11.94 21.24 3.69
CA GLY A 192 -12.69 21.30 2.44
C GLY A 192 -13.88 20.34 2.44
N SER A 193 -14.97 20.71 1.77
CA SER A 193 -16.18 19.87 1.72
C SER A 193 -16.04 18.64 0.81
N GLN A 194 -15.02 18.63 -0.05
CA GLN A 194 -14.75 17.57 -1.01
C GLN A 194 -13.26 17.25 -1.04
N ILE A 195 -12.95 16.01 -1.42
CA ILE A 195 -11.60 15.51 -1.71
C ILE A 195 -11.66 14.69 -3.01
N TRP A 196 -10.51 14.34 -3.55
CA TRP A 196 -10.37 13.32 -4.60
C TRP A 196 -9.84 12.04 -3.95
N LEU A 197 -10.57 10.95 -4.13
CA LEU A 197 -10.31 9.69 -3.45
C LEU A 197 -10.08 8.58 -4.47
N LEU A 198 -8.96 7.88 -4.35
CA LEU A 198 -8.80 6.54 -4.87
C LEU A 198 -9.09 5.57 -3.72
N PRO A 199 -10.15 4.74 -3.81
CA PRO A 199 -10.66 3.98 -2.68
C PRO A 199 -9.80 2.74 -2.36
N ASP A 200 -9.92 2.21 -1.15
CA ASP A 200 -9.23 0.99 -0.72
C ASP A 200 -9.92 -0.31 -1.13
N THR A 201 -10.98 -0.23 -1.92
CA THR A 201 -11.65 -1.40 -2.51
C THR A 201 -11.75 -1.28 -4.03
N GLU A 202 -11.43 -2.38 -4.72
CA GLU A 202 -11.50 -2.48 -6.18
C GLU A 202 -12.90 -2.18 -6.70
N ALA A 203 -13.93 -2.74 -6.06
CA ALA A 203 -15.32 -2.53 -6.47
C ALA A 203 -15.74 -1.05 -6.44
N GLU A 204 -15.24 -0.26 -5.48
CA GLU A 204 -15.49 1.19 -5.44
C GLU A 204 -14.68 1.94 -6.50
N ALA A 205 -13.43 1.51 -6.75
CA ALA A 205 -12.57 2.11 -7.77
C ALA A 205 -13.16 1.90 -9.17
N ASP A 206 -13.58 0.68 -9.49
CA ASP A 206 -14.26 0.31 -10.73
C ASP A 206 -15.56 1.09 -10.92
N ALA A 207 -16.37 1.17 -9.87
CA ALA A 207 -17.64 1.88 -9.92
C ALA A 207 -17.44 3.39 -10.17
N ALA A 208 -16.35 3.97 -9.66
CA ALA A 208 -15.99 5.36 -9.90
C ALA A 208 -15.20 5.59 -11.20
N GLY A 209 -14.69 4.53 -11.83
CA GLY A 209 -13.81 4.61 -12.99
C GLY A 209 -12.48 5.29 -12.67
N VAL A 210 -11.89 4.95 -11.51
CA VAL A 210 -10.62 5.50 -11.02
C VAL A 210 -9.61 4.38 -10.77
N LEU A 211 -8.36 4.74 -10.54
CA LEU A 211 -7.32 3.78 -10.16
C LEU A 211 -7.67 3.09 -8.84
N PHE A 212 -7.33 1.80 -8.75
CA PHE A 212 -7.27 1.05 -7.50
C PHE A 212 -5.80 0.89 -7.10
N PRO A 213 -5.24 1.81 -6.28
CA PRO A 213 -3.81 1.85 -6.00
C PRO A 213 -3.40 0.84 -4.92
N GLY A 214 -2.39 0.05 -5.23
CA GLY A 214 -1.77 -0.91 -4.32
C GLY A 214 -0.37 -0.52 -3.85
N ILE A 215 0.05 -1.16 -2.76
CA ILE A 215 1.41 -1.18 -2.21
C ILE A 215 1.81 -2.65 -2.11
N SER A 216 2.72 -3.07 -2.98
CA SER A 216 3.09 -4.48 -3.14
C SER A 216 4.53 -4.74 -2.77
N THR A 217 4.72 -5.93 -2.21
CA THR A 217 6.00 -6.52 -1.84
C THR A 217 6.05 -7.98 -2.32
N GLU A 218 5.18 -8.35 -3.26
CA GLU A 218 5.03 -9.72 -3.76
C GLU A 218 6.25 -10.17 -4.56
N HIS A 219 6.93 -9.23 -5.22
CA HIS A 219 8.20 -9.46 -5.91
C HIS A 219 9.41 -9.55 -4.96
N LEU A 220 9.21 -9.39 -3.65
CA LEU A 220 10.25 -9.65 -2.66
C LEU A 220 10.24 -11.11 -2.21
N THR A 221 11.41 -11.75 -2.27
CA THR A 221 11.55 -13.15 -1.84
C THR A 221 11.65 -13.27 -0.31
N THR A 222 10.78 -14.09 0.29
CA THR A 222 10.84 -14.42 1.72
C THR A 222 12.20 -15.03 2.10
N GLY A 223 12.79 -14.57 3.19
CA GLY A 223 14.08 -15.01 3.71
C GLY A 223 15.29 -14.20 3.24
N VAL A 224 15.12 -13.28 2.28
CA VAL A 224 16.17 -12.38 1.80
C VAL A 224 16.35 -11.19 2.74
N PHE A 225 15.25 -10.52 3.07
CA PHE A 225 15.25 -9.35 3.94
C PHE A 225 15.17 -9.74 5.42
N ALA A 226 15.91 -9.03 6.27
CA ALA A 226 15.87 -9.19 7.71
C ALA A 226 14.43 -9.06 8.23
N ASN A 227 13.99 -10.03 9.03
CA ASN A 227 12.64 -10.12 9.58
C ASN A 227 11.52 -10.21 8.52
N ASN A 228 11.83 -10.54 7.25
CA ASN A 228 10.87 -10.56 6.15
C ASN A 228 10.04 -9.26 6.08
N THR A 229 10.70 -8.12 6.23
CA THR A 229 10.03 -6.81 6.30
C THR A 229 10.85 -5.78 5.53
N VAL A 230 10.15 -4.90 4.81
CA VAL A 230 10.69 -3.67 4.24
C VAL A 230 9.90 -2.48 4.78
N THR A 231 10.50 -1.29 4.77
CA THR A 231 9.84 -0.05 5.22
C THR A 231 9.76 0.95 4.10
N TYR A 232 8.54 1.41 3.80
CA TYR A 232 8.28 2.45 2.82
C TYR A 232 8.13 3.77 3.54
N ARG A 233 8.81 4.80 3.02
CA ARG A 233 8.82 6.15 3.55
C ARG A 233 8.40 7.17 2.50
N LEU A 234 7.37 7.97 2.78
CA LEU A 234 7.10 9.20 2.05
C LEU A 234 8.14 10.25 2.46
N THR A 235 9.08 10.52 1.56
CA THR A 235 10.22 11.41 1.82
C THR A 235 9.96 12.86 1.40
N SER A 236 9.14 13.05 0.37
CA SER A 236 8.76 14.36 -0.16
C SER A 236 7.37 14.28 -0.78
N ALA A 237 6.61 15.37 -0.67
CA ALA A 237 5.37 15.56 -1.39
C ALA A 237 5.30 17.02 -1.82
N THR A 238 5.08 17.24 -3.12
CA THR A 238 4.86 18.58 -3.67
C THR A 238 3.62 18.59 -4.54
N ARG A 239 2.92 19.72 -4.58
CA ARG A 239 1.84 20.02 -5.52
C ARG A 239 2.22 21.28 -6.30
N ASN A 240 2.17 21.21 -7.62
CA ASN A 240 2.52 22.31 -8.53
C ASN A 240 3.91 22.92 -8.22
N GLY A 241 4.87 22.09 -7.78
CA GLY A 241 6.25 22.49 -7.48
C GLY A 241 6.50 23.05 -6.08
N ALA A 242 5.49 23.15 -5.22
CA ALA A 242 5.62 23.57 -3.82
C ALA A 242 5.31 22.43 -2.85
N ALA A 243 5.94 22.41 -1.67
CA ALA A 243 5.57 21.46 -0.62
C ALA A 243 4.07 21.58 -0.28
N THR A 244 3.43 20.45 0.02
CA THR A 244 1.98 20.35 0.23
C THR A 244 1.65 19.48 1.43
N ASP A 245 0.52 19.76 2.07
CA ASP A 245 -0.18 18.92 3.04
C ASP A 245 -1.45 18.26 2.47
N ASP A 246 -1.72 18.44 1.16
CA ASP A 246 -2.95 18.05 0.46
C ASP A 246 -2.95 16.56 0.00
N PHE A 247 -2.18 15.68 0.65
CA PHE A 247 -2.10 14.24 0.33
C PHE A 247 -2.01 13.38 1.59
N SER A 248 -2.82 12.33 1.68
CA SER A 248 -2.82 11.34 2.76
C SER A 248 -3.18 9.94 2.25
N VAL A 249 -2.67 8.90 2.94
CA VAL A 249 -3.08 7.50 2.74
C VAL A 249 -3.61 6.94 4.05
N TYR A 250 -4.73 6.23 4.04
CA TYR A 250 -5.34 5.64 5.25
C TYR A 250 -6.14 4.37 4.95
N ASP A 251 -6.26 3.45 5.91
CA ASP A 251 -7.09 2.24 5.73
C ASP A 251 -8.58 2.50 5.93
N SER A 252 -9.43 1.52 5.58
CA SER A 252 -10.89 1.51 5.81
C SER A 252 -11.34 1.91 7.23
N SER A 253 -10.51 1.79 8.26
CA SER A 253 -10.86 2.23 9.62
C SER A 253 -10.66 3.72 9.85
N GLY A 254 -10.09 4.44 8.87
CA GLY A 254 -9.65 5.82 8.99
C GLY A 254 -8.28 5.94 9.66
N THR A 255 -7.53 4.84 9.83
CA THR A 255 -6.19 4.90 10.41
C THR A 255 -5.18 5.35 9.36
N ARG A 256 -4.49 6.45 9.65
CA ARG A 256 -3.54 7.07 8.72
C ARG A 256 -2.25 6.25 8.59
N TRP A 257 -1.81 6.08 7.35
CA TRP A 257 -0.58 5.40 6.97
C TRP A 257 0.48 6.42 6.54
N TYR A 258 0.09 7.32 5.64
CA TYR A 258 0.94 8.39 5.13
C TYR A 258 0.27 9.75 5.22
N ASP A 259 1.08 10.78 5.45
CA ASP A 259 0.66 12.17 5.51
C ASP A 259 1.73 13.02 4.84
N SER A 260 1.34 13.92 3.93
CA SER A 260 2.27 14.83 3.24
C SER A 260 2.66 16.05 4.07
N ASN A 261 1.91 16.39 5.13
CA ASN A 261 2.11 17.59 5.93
C ASN A 261 3.57 17.75 6.37
N PRO A 262 4.26 18.83 5.96
CA PRO A 262 5.69 19.00 6.22
C PRO A 262 6.01 19.21 7.70
N ASN A 263 5.01 19.53 8.52
CA ASN A 263 5.17 19.82 9.94
C ASN A 263 5.03 18.58 10.84
N THR A 264 4.66 17.41 10.30
CA THR A 264 4.62 16.14 11.06
C THR A 264 5.79 15.23 10.69
N THR A 265 6.35 14.57 11.70
CA THR A 265 7.29 13.45 11.53
C THR A 265 6.61 12.09 11.60
N ASN A 266 5.36 12.04 12.09
CA ASN A 266 4.55 10.83 12.14
C ASN A 266 3.91 10.56 10.78
N PHE A 267 3.54 9.30 10.52
CA PHE A 267 2.91 8.88 9.26
C PHE A 267 3.76 9.23 8.03
N LYS A 268 5.09 9.16 8.19
CA LYS A 268 6.03 9.26 7.08
C LYS A 268 6.55 7.89 6.66
N SER A 269 6.53 6.90 7.55
CA SER A 269 7.07 5.57 7.32
C SER A 269 6.11 4.49 7.79
N ARG A 270 6.04 3.37 7.06
CA ARG A 270 5.27 2.18 7.44
C ARG A 270 6.03 0.91 7.03
N PRO A 271 6.16 -0.09 7.92
CA PRO A 271 6.67 -1.40 7.55
C PRO A 271 5.59 -2.24 6.85
N PHE A 272 6.02 -3.02 5.88
CA PHE A 272 5.22 -4.05 5.22
C PHE A 272 5.95 -5.38 5.26
N GLY A 273 5.21 -6.46 5.47
CA GLY A 273 5.77 -7.81 5.40
C GLY A 273 6.11 -8.13 3.94
N VAL A 274 7.19 -8.87 3.72
CA VAL A 274 7.56 -9.42 2.41
C VAL A 274 6.47 -10.38 1.92
N GLY A 275 6.15 -10.34 0.63
CA GLY A 275 5.10 -11.19 0.04
C GLY A 275 3.68 -10.71 0.36
N THR A 276 3.49 -9.43 0.64
CA THR A 276 2.17 -8.85 0.92
C THR A 276 1.72 -7.89 -0.18
N HIS A 277 0.41 -7.91 -0.41
CA HIS A 277 -0.32 -7.04 -1.32
C HIS A 277 -1.30 -6.21 -0.49
N ASN A 278 -1.22 -4.88 -0.55
CA ASN A 278 -1.97 -4.02 0.37
C ASN A 278 -2.67 -2.87 -0.36
N HIS A 279 -3.91 -2.61 0.04
CA HIS A 279 -4.67 -1.44 -0.42
C HIS A 279 -5.05 -0.52 0.72
N ALA A 280 -5.18 0.76 0.38
CA ALA A 280 -5.58 1.83 1.27
C ALA A 280 -6.24 2.93 0.45
N ASN A 281 -6.90 3.85 1.13
CA ASN A 281 -7.50 5.04 0.54
C ASN A 281 -6.39 6.04 0.28
N TRP A 282 -6.27 6.52 -0.96
CA TRP A 282 -5.36 7.62 -1.31
C TRP A 282 -6.18 8.87 -1.55
N ALA A 283 -6.03 9.84 -0.66
CA ALA A 283 -6.80 11.08 -0.68
C ALA A 283 -5.93 12.27 -1.08
N PHE A 284 -6.49 13.08 -1.97
CA PHE A 284 -5.94 14.36 -2.42
C PHE A 284 -6.96 15.46 -2.14
N GLU A 285 -6.51 16.59 -1.63
CA GLU A 285 -7.43 17.62 -1.12
C GLU A 285 -7.65 18.76 -2.11
N GLU A 286 -6.77 18.86 -3.10
CA GLU A 286 -6.74 19.94 -4.07
C GLU A 286 -6.33 19.43 -5.46
N PRO A 287 -6.82 20.03 -6.56
CA PRO A 287 -6.35 19.69 -7.89
C PRO A 287 -4.92 20.19 -8.12
N GLY A 288 -4.22 19.53 -9.03
CA GLY A 288 -2.86 19.88 -9.42
C GLY A 288 -1.99 18.68 -9.76
N THR A 289 -0.74 18.97 -10.11
CA THR A 289 0.27 17.94 -10.34
C THR A 289 1.05 17.70 -9.05
N TYR A 290 0.91 16.51 -8.50
CA TYR A 290 1.65 16.05 -7.35
C TYR A 290 2.93 15.32 -7.79
N ARG A 291 4.02 15.55 -7.06
CA ARG A 291 5.20 14.68 -7.07
C ARG A 291 5.36 14.09 -5.69
N LEU A 292 5.18 12.78 -5.58
CA LEU A 292 5.28 12.02 -4.34
C LEU A 292 6.57 11.20 -4.39
N THR A 293 7.51 11.45 -3.50
CA THR A 293 8.79 10.71 -3.47
C THR A 293 8.74 9.68 -2.36
N PHE A 294 8.74 8.41 -2.72
CA PHE A 294 8.82 7.30 -1.77
C PHE A 294 10.20 6.67 -1.78
N ARG A 295 10.63 6.22 -0.61
CA ARG A 295 11.81 5.39 -0.42
C ARG A 295 11.42 4.09 0.24
N VAL A 296 11.78 2.97 -0.38
CA VAL A 296 11.72 1.65 0.26
C VAL A 296 13.09 1.32 0.83
N GLN A 297 13.14 0.66 1.99
CA GLN A 297 14.38 0.20 2.60
C GLN A 297 14.18 -1.19 3.22
N GLY A 298 15.17 -2.05 3.03
CA GLY A 298 15.29 -3.35 3.69
C GLY A 298 16.73 -3.64 4.11
N THR A 299 16.96 -4.73 4.84
CA THR A 299 18.31 -5.18 5.18
C THR A 299 18.56 -6.57 4.62
N VAL A 300 19.57 -6.74 3.77
CA VAL A 300 19.95 -8.01 3.14
C VAL A 300 21.38 -8.35 3.59
N GLY A 301 21.59 -9.55 4.16
CA GLY A 301 22.93 -9.97 4.59
C GLY A 301 23.62 -9.04 5.62
N GLY A 302 22.84 -8.24 6.36
CA GLY A 302 23.36 -7.23 7.30
C GLY A 302 23.67 -5.86 6.68
N VAL A 303 23.49 -5.70 5.37
CA VAL A 303 23.62 -4.43 4.64
C VAL A 303 22.25 -3.82 4.42
N THR A 304 22.15 -2.51 4.53
CA THR A 304 20.92 -1.77 4.25
C THR A 304 20.82 -1.44 2.77
N GLU A 305 19.75 -1.91 2.13
CA GLU A 305 19.41 -1.61 0.74
C GLU A 305 18.22 -0.66 0.65
N SER A 306 18.19 0.18 -0.38
CA SER A 306 17.07 1.09 -0.61
C SER A 306 16.95 1.60 -2.04
N ALA A 307 15.70 1.70 -2.50
CA ALA A 307 15.31 2.42 -3.71
C ALA A 307 14.56 3.71 -3.35
N THR A 308 14.68 4.76 -4.16
CA THR A 308 13.93 6.02 -3.98
C THR A 308 13.43 6.53 -5.30
N GLU A 309 12.11 6.59 -5.44
CA GLU A 309 11.47 6.99 -6.69
C GLU A 309 10.43 8.09 -6.48
N THR A 310 10.20 8.87 -7.55
CA THR A 310 9.22 9.96 -7.55
C THR A 310 8.11 9.68 -8.54
N TYR A 311 6.89 9.62 -8.01
CA TYR A 311 5.66 9.36 -8.73
C TYR A 311 4.98 10.65 -9.12
N THR A 312 4.56 10.74 -10.39
CA THR A 312 3.78 11.88 -10.89
C THR A 312 2.30 11.52 -10.83
N VAL A 313 1.53 12.28 -10.04
CA VAL A 313 0.07 12.13 -9.96
C VAL A 313 -0.59 13.42 -10.45
N VAL A 314 -1.58 13.31 -11.33
CA VAL A 314 -2.33 14.46 -11.85
C VAL A 314 -3.77 14.39 -11.35
N VAL A 315 -4.13 15.32 -10.46
CA VAL A 315 -5.48 15.45 -9.90
C VAL A 315 -6.26 16.49 -10.71
N SER A 316 -7.31 16.03 -11.40
CA SER A 316 -8.12 16.84 -12.30
C SER A 316 -9.28 17.53 -11.57
N SER A 317 -9.53 18.80 -11.88
CA SER A 317 -10.62 19.61 -11.31
C SER A 317 -12.01 19.21 -11.80
#